data_AF-A0A954TGW7-F1
#
_entry.id   AF-A0A954TGW7-F1
#
_cell.length_a   1.000
_cell.length_b   1.000
_cell.length_c   1.000
_cell.angle_alpha   90.00
_cell.angle_beta   90.00
_cell.angle_gamma   90.00
#
_symmetry.space_group_name_H-M   'P 1'
#
loop_
_entity.id
_entity.type
_entity.pdbx_description
1 polymer ?
#
loop_
_entity_poly.entity_id
_entity_poly.type
_entity_poly.pdbx_seq_one_letter_code
_entity_poly.pdbx_strand_id
1 'polypeptide(L)'
;MSYVDLNPIRAGIAENLESSSHTSAHHRIAGLRENPDRAQQPLASIRTAVASGLASITTEDYLDLIDWSARLTRADKRGRIEAKEPPVLRKLGLSERQWHQQMLGTETNYWRAIGSAQALLEKAVAMGQGWLKGIGTAQRLLRPQPA
;
A
#
# COMPACT_ATOMS: atom_id res chain seq x y z
N MET A 1 4.40 -6.72 1.49
CA MET A 1 4.10 -5.64 0.53
C MET A 1 2.58 -5.60 0.40
N SER A 2 1.93 -4.45 0.60
CA SER A 2 0.47 -4.30 0.73
C SER A 2 -0.36 -4.99 -0.38
N TYR A 3 0.08 -4.90 -1.64
CA TYR A 3 -0.58 -5.55 -2.77
C TYR A 3 -0.65 -7.08 -2.64
N VAL A 4 0.41 -7.72 -2.14
CA VAL A 4 0.48 -9.18 -1.95
C VAL A 4 -0.56 -9.66 -0.94
N ASP A 5 -0.78 -8.89 0.12
CA ASP A 5 -1.78 -9.23 1.13
C ASP A 5 -3.21 -9.13 0.61
N LEU A 6 -3.43 -8.34 -0.46
CA LEU A 6 -4.74 -8.20 -1.10
C LEU A 6 -4.96 -9.17 -2.25
N ASN A 7 -3.91 -9.77 -2.82
CA ASN A 7 -4.02 -10.59 -4.01
C ASN A 7 -4.99 -11.77 -3.86
N PRO A 8 -5.01 -12.54 -2.75
CA PRO A 8 -6.00 -13.61 -2.56
C PRO A 8 -7.44 -13.09 -2.58
N ILE A 9 -7.70 -11.91 -2.00
CA ILE A 9 -9.04 -11.29 -2.00
C ILE A 9 -9.41 -10.82 -3.41
N ARG A 10 -8.46 -10.21 -4.13
CA ARG A 10 -8.66 -9.75 -5.51
C ARG A 10 -8.94 -10.90 -6.47
N ALA A 11 -8.22 -12.01 -6.29
CA ALA A 11 -8.39 -13.24 -7.06
C ALA A 11 -9.67 -14.02 -6.69
N GLY A 12 -10.38 -13.62 -5.62
CA GLY A 12 -11.55 -14.35 -5.13
C GLY A 12 -11.23 -15.66 -4.42
N ILE A 13 -9.97 -15.88 -4.05
CA ILE A 13 -9.50 -17.05 -3.28
C ILE A 13 -9.80 -16.89 -1.79
N ALA A 14 -9.86 -15.65 -1.31
CA ALA A 14 -10.19 -15.29 0.07
C ALA A 14 -11.29 -14.22 0.12
N GLU A 15 -12.10 -14.20 1.16
CA GLU A 15 -13.17 -13.21 1.33
C GLU A 15 -12.70 -11.94 2.06
N ASN A 16 -11.70 -12.10 2.92
CA ASN A 16 -11.16 -11.06 3.81
C ASN A 16 -9.72 -11.43 4.23
N LEU A 17 -9.07 -10.54 4.99
CA LEU A 17 -7.68 -10.74 5.43
C LEU A 17 -7.50 -11.95 6.36
N GLU A 18 -8.54 -12.33 7.12
CA GLU A 18 -8.51 -13.47 8.04
C GLU A 18 -8.53 -14.80 7.29
N SER A 19 -9.27 -14.89 6.18
CA SER A 19 -9.34 -16.08 5.31
C SER A 19 -8.15 -16.20 4.35
N SER A 20 -7.28 -15.20 4.28
CA SER A 20 -6.16 -15.15 3.35
C SER A 20 -4.89 -15.80 3.92
N SER A 21 -4.92 -17.10 4.19
CA SER A 21 -3.95 -17.84 5.03
C SER A 21 -2.46 -17.69 4.68
N HIS A 22 -2.11 -17.36 3.43
CA HIS A 22 -0.72 -17.25 2.98
C HIS A 22 -0.21 -15.80 2.86
N THR A 23 -0.77 -14.88 3.65
CA THR A 23 -0.39 -13.46 3.61
C THR A 23 0.16 -12.94 4.93
N SER A 24 0.94 -11.87 4.84
CA SER A 24 1.55 -11.25 6.01
C SER A 24 0.52 -10.54 6.90
N ALA A 25 -0.60 -10.11 6.31
CA ALA A 25 -1.78 -9.62 7.02
C ALA A 25 -2.42 -10.72 7.89
N HIS A 26 -2.62 -11.93 7.34
CA HIS A 26 -3.15 -13.06 8.11
C HIS A 26 -2.26 -13.38 9.32
N HIS A 27 -0.94 -13.45 9.12
CA HIS A 27 0.01 -13.71 10.22
C HIS A 27 -0.03 -12.63 11.30
N ARG A 28 -0.23 -11.36 10.93
CA ARG A 28 -0.38 -10.25 11.88
C ARG A 28 -1.66 -10.40 12.69
N ILE A 29 -2.78 -10.69 12.03
CA ILE A 29 -4.07 -10.89 12.71
C ILE A 29 -3.97 -12.05 13.71
N ALA A 30 -3.38 -13.18 13.30
CA ALA A 30 -3.14 -14.30 14.22
C ALA A 30 -2.27 -13.89 15.42
N GLY A 31 -1.18 -13.16 15.17
CA GLY A 31 -0.32 -12.65 16.22
C GLY A 31 -0.99 -11.66 17.17
N LEU A 32 -1.98 -10.89 16.71
CA LEU A 32 -2.79 -9.99 17.55
C LEU A 32 -3.77 -10.74 18.45
N ARG A 33 -4.33 -11.87 17.97
CA ARG A 33 -5.19 -12.74 18.79
C ARG A 33 -4.42 -13.36 19.95
N GLU A 34 -3.15 -13.68 19.74
CA GLU A 34 -2.25 -14.19 20.79
C GLU A 34 -1.77 -13.08 21.73
N ASN A 35 -1.44 -11.92 21.19
CA ASN A 35 -0.94 -10.78 21.95
C ASN A 35 -1.47 -9.46 21.37
N PRO A 36 -2.54 -8.90 21.96
CA PRO A 36 -3.13 -7.63 21.51
C PRO A 36 -2.17 -6.43 21.54
N ASP A 37 -1.16 -6.44 22.41
CA ASP A 37 -0.19 -5.35 22.52
C ASP A 37 0.65 -5.17 21.24
N ARG A 38 0.68 -6.20 20.37
CA ARG A 38 1.31 -6.12 19.05
C ARG A 38 0.62 -5.10 18.12
N ALA A 39 -0.61 -4.67 18.41
CA ALA A 39 -1.36 -3.71 17.59
C ALA A 39 -0.59 -2.40 17.42
N GLN A 40 -0.02 -1.90 18.52
CA GLN A 40 0.70 -0.62 18.55
C GLN A 40 2.19 -0.76 18.22
N GLN A 41 2.67 -1.98 17.97
CA GLN A 41 4.07 -2.18 17.59
C GLN A 41 4.31 -1.64 16.17
N PRO A 42 5.42 -0.90 15.95
CA PRO A 42 5.80 -0.43 14.63
C PRO A 42 6.00 -1.60 13.67
N LEU A 43 5.63 -1.39 12.40
CA LEU A 43 5.98 -2.34 11.35
C LEU A 43 7.50 -2.48 11.23
N ALA A 44 7.98 -3.72 11.25
CA ALA A 44 9.39 -4.00 10.98
C ALA A 44 9.77 -3.57 9.55
N SER A 45 10.77 -2.70 9.44
CA SER A 45 11.31 -2.29 8.13
C SER A 45 12.07 -3.44 7.48
N ILE A 46 11.87 -3.68 6.19
CA ILE A 46 12.58 -4.73 5.43
C ILE A 46 14.02 -4.27 5.07
N ARG A 47 14.30 -2.95 5.10
CA ARG A 47 15.65 -2.39 4.92
C ARG A 47 15.86 -1.25 5.91
N THR A 48 16.87 -1.42 6.77
CA THR A 48 17.25 -0.57 7.89
C THR A 48 17.69 0.86 7.56
N ALA A 49 17.79 1.24 6.28
CA ALA A 49 18.28 2.56 5.85
C ALA A 49 17.20 3.62 5.57
N VAL A 50 15.91 3.25 5.52
CA VAL A 50 14.80 4.19 5.26
C VAL A 50 14.01 4.44 6.56
N ALA A 51 14.74 4.72 7.65
CA ALA A 51 14.18 4.70 9.00
C ALA A 51 13.42 5.98 9.39
N SER A 52 13.64 7.12 8.73
CA SER A 52 13.10 8.39 9.26
C SER A 52 11.62 8.65 8.98
N GLY A 53 11.00 7.97 8.00
CA GLY A 53 9.57 8.18 7.65
C GLY A 53 8.63 7.01 7.95
N LEU A 54 9.16 5.78 8.03
CA LEU A 54 8.36 4.56 8.29
C LEU A 54 8.27 4.19 9.76
N ALA A 55 9.01 4.88 10.64
CA ALA A 55 9.05 4.61 12.08
C ALA A 55 7.71 4.86 12.82
N SER A 56 6.65 5.27 12.12
CA SER A 56 5.39 5.74 12.72
C SER A 56 4.13 4.97 12.28
N ILE A 57 4.28 3.83 11.59
CA ILE A 57 3.14 2.99 11.18
C ILE A 57 3.08 1.76 12.08
N THR A 58 1.98 1.63 12.82
CA THR A 58 1.74 0.46 13.67
C THR A 58 1.19 -0.74 12.88
N THR A 59 1.13 -1.91 13.51
CA THR A 59 0.47 -3.08 12.92
C THR A 59 -1.02 -2.82 12.69
N GLU A 60 -1.69 -2.09 13.59
CA GLU A 60 -3.08 -1.67 13.43
C GLU A 60 -3.24 -0.71 12.23
N ASP A 61 -2.43 0.35 12.16
CA ASP A 61 -2.44 1.31 11.03
C ASP A 61 -2.33 0.56 9.69
N TYR A 62 -1.47 -0.47 9.64
CA TYR A 62 -1.30 -1.31 8.45
C TYR A 62 -2.56 -2.12 8.12
N LEU A 63 -3.10 -2.86 9.10
CA LEU A 63 -4.26 -3.72 8.87
C LEU A 63 -5.49 -2.90 8.47
N ASP A 64 -5.70 -1.75 9.09
CA ASP A 64 -6.76 -0.80 8.72
C ASP A 64 -6.62 -0.33 7.27
N LEU A 65 -5.40 0.04 6.86
CA LEU A 65 -5.13 0.46 5.48
C LEU A 65 -5.43 -0.65 4.47
N ILE A 66 -5.02 -1.87 4.77
CA ILE A 66 -5.23 -3.01 3.88
C ILE A 66 -6.71 -3.41 3.85
N ASP A 67 -7.40 -3.47 4.98
CA ASP A 67 -8.83 -3.80 5.02
C ASP A 67 -9.65 -2.76 4.24
N TRP A 68 -9.40 -1.47 4.47
CA TRP A 68 -10.02 -0.40 3.70
C TRP A 68 -9.74 -0.54 2.19
N SER A 69 -8.50 -0.87 1.82
CA SER A 69 -8.13 -1.11 0.42
C SER A 69 -8.81 -2.34 -0.20
N ALA A 70 -9.00 -3.41 0.58
CA ALA A 70 -9.71 -4.61 0.16
C ALA A 70 -11.16 -4.29 -0.16
N ARG A 71 -11.81 -3.46 0.67
CA ARG A 71 -13.16 -2.96 0.42
C ARG A 71 -13.19 -2.20 -0.90
N LEU A 72 -12.32 -1.20 -1.09
CA LEU A 72 -12.20 -0.41 -2.33
C LEU A 72 -12.16 -1.28 -3.58
N THR A 73 -11.36 -2.35 -3.55
CA THR A 73 -11.20 -3.24 -4.70
C THR A 73 -12.45 -4.09 -5.00
N ARG A 74 -13.27 -4.41 -3.98
CA ARG A 74 -14.52 -5.16 -4.18
C ARG A 74 -15.65 -4.28 -4.72
N ALA A 75 -15.72 -3.01 -4.35
CA ALA A 75 -16.79 -2.13 -4.80
C ALA A 75 -16.68 -1.66 -6.23
N ASP A 76 -15.49 -1.72 -6.82
CA ASP A 76 -15.34 -1.54 -8.27
C ASP A 76 -16.13 -2.61 -9.06
N LYS A 77 -16.65 -3.66 -8.38
CA LYS A 77 -17.64 -4.61 -8.93
C LYS A 77 -19.10 -4.27 -8.61
N ARG A 78 -19.41 -3.52 -7.53
CA ARG A 78 -20.76 -3.05 -7.14
C ARG A 78 -20.68 -1.87 -6.14
N GLY A 79 -20.86 -0.64 -6.63
CA GLY A 79 -21.42 0.49 -5.88
C GLY A 79 -20.53 1.16 -4.80
N ARG A 80 -20.68 2.49 -4.69
CA ARG A 80 -19.95 3.42 -3.82
C ARG A 80 -19.68 2.88 -2.40
N ILE A 81 -18.42 2.90 -1.99
CA ILE A 81 -18.03 2.57 -0.61
C ILE A 81 -18.12 3.80 0.28
N GLU A 82 -18.86 3.65 1.39
CA GLU A 82 -18.89 4.61 2.51
C GLU A 82 -17.75 4.35 3.53
N ALA A 83 -16.63 3.75 3.11
CA ALA A 83 -15.52 3.46 4.00
C ALA A 83 -14.67 4.72 4.18
N LYS A 84 -14.69 5.21 5.42
CA LYS A 84 -13.90 6.33 5.89
C LYS A 84 -12.41 6.08 5.61
N GLU A 85 -11.76 7.07 5.00
CA GLU A 85 -10.32 7.07 4.74
C GLU A 85 -9.52 6.82 6.04
N PRO A 86 -8.57 5.86 6.04
CA PRO A 86 -7.79 5.55 7.23
C PRO A 86 -6.77 6.67 7.52
N PRO A 87 -6.62 7.14 8.78
CA PRO A 87 -5.73 8.25 9.14
C PRO A 87 -4.26 8.06 8.74
N VAL A 88 -3.80 6.81 8.62
CA VAL A 88 -2.45 6.45 8.22
C VAL A 88 -2.05 6.99 6.84
N LEU A 89 -3.00 7.20 5.91
CA LEU A 89 -2.68 7.82 4.62
C LEU A 89 -2.13 9.24 4.79
N ARG A 90 -2.67 10.01 5.73
CA ARG A 90 -2.16 11.35 6.06
C ARG A 90 -0.79 11.29 6.71
N LYS A 91 -0.55 10.32 7.61
CA LYS A 91 0.79 10.07 8.19
C LYS A 91 1.82 9.76 7.10
N LEU A 92 1.41 9.07 6.05
CA LEU A 92 2.23 8.73 4.88
C LEU A 92 2.39 9.89 3.87
N GLY A 93 1.70 11.01 4.05
CA GLY A 93 1.67 12.10 3.08
C GLY A 93 0.99 11.73 1.75
N LEU A 94 0.10 10.73 1.76
CA LEU A 94 -0.62 10.23 0.59
C LEU A 94 -2.10 10.63 0.66
N SER A 95 -2.68 10.91 -0.49
CA SER A 95 -4.15 10.95 -0.66
C SER A 95 -4.71 9.59 -1.05
N GLU A 96 -5.99 9.36 -0.77
CA GLU A 96 -6.74 8.19 -1.29
C GLU A 96 -6.50 7.97 -2.78
N ARG A 97 -6.62 9.02 -3.62
CA ARG A 97 -6.40 8.93 -5.07
C ARG A 97 -5.00 8.44 -5.41
N GLN A 98 -3.97 8.95 -4.73
CA GLN A 98 -2.58 8.53 -4.95
C GLN A 98 -2.38 7.08 -4.53
N TRP A 99 -2.85 6.71 -3.33
CA TRP A 99 -2.78 5.34 -2.82
C TRP A 99 -3.48 4.36 -3.76
N HIS A 100 -4.73 4.64 -4.15
CA HIS A 100 -5.51 3.82 -5.06
C HIS A 100 -4.77 3.61 -6.39
N GLN A 101 -4.29 4.69 -7.01
CA GLN A 101 -3.62 4.63 -8.31
C GLN A 101 -2.24 3.94 -8.26
N GLN A 102 -1.53 4.05 -7.15
CA GLN A 102 -0.23 3.40 -6.97
C GLN A 102 -0.36 1.93 -6.57
N MET A 103 -1.24 1.62 -5.61
CA MET A 103 -1.39 0.28 -5.07
C MET A 103 -2.21 -0.62 -5.99
N LEU A 104 -3.37 -0.16 -6.47
CA LEU A 104 -4.18 -0.94 -7.42
C LEU A 104 -3.71 -0.80 -8.86
N GLY A 105 -2.88 0.20 -9.16
CA GLY A 105 -2.16 0.31 -10.42
C GLY A 105 -0.95 -0.62 -10.55
N THR A 106 -0.68 -1.46 -9.54
CA THR A 106 0.35 -2.51 -9.64
C THR A 106 -0.05 -3.49 -10.74
N GLU A 107 0.92 -3.93 -11.55
CA GLU A 107 0.77 -4.77 -12.74
C GLU A 107 0.09 -4.10 -13.95
N THR A 108 -0.38 -2.85 -13.82
CA THR A 108 -0.93 -2.06 -14.94
C THR A 108 -0.12 -0.80 -15.22
N ASN A 109 -0.16 0.15 -14.28
CA ASN A 109 0.56 1.42 -14.32
C ASN A 109 2.01 1.28 -13.86
N TYR A 110 2.27 0.33 -12.97
CA TYR A 110 3.58 0.07 -12.38
C TYR A 110 3.91 -1.42 -12.47
N TRP A 111 5.18 -1.74 -12.73
CA TRP A 111 5.64 -3.13 -12.88
C TRP A 111 6.81 -3.45 -11.95
N ARG A 112 7.91 -2.70 -12.07
CA ARG A 112 9.17 -3.01 -11.36
C ARG A 112 9.43 -2.12 -10.16
N ALA A 113 8.86 -0.92 -10.16
CA ALA A 113 9.01 0.06 -9.09
C ALA A 113 7.78 0.96 -9.03
N ILE A 114 7.47 1.42 -7.82
CA ILE A 114 6.40 2.40 -7.53
C ILE A 114 7.06 3.52 -6.73
N GLY A 115 6.77 4.77 -7.06
CA GLY A 115 7.35 5.92 -6.39
C GLY A 115 7.02 7.24 -7.08
N SER A 116 7.63 8.33 -6.62
CA SER A 116 7.58 9.61 -7.32
C SER A 116 8.24 9.52 -8.69
N ALA A 117 7.88 10.42 -9.62
CA ALA A 117 8.49 10.46 -10.94
C ALA A 117 10.02 10.60 -10.84
N GLN A 118 10.50 11.44 -9.93
CA GLN A 118 11.91 11.64 -9.64
C GLN A 118 12.59 10.35 -9.16
N ALA A 119 12.02 9.66 -8.17
CA ALA A 119 12.58 8.42 -7.65
C ALA A 119 12.61 7.30 -8.71
N LEU A 120 11.62 7.26 -9.61
CA LEU A 120 11.60 6.32 -10.73
C LEU A 120 12.68 6.63 -11.78
N LEU A 121 12.95 7.90 -12.06
CA LEU A 121 14.06 8.30 -12.95
C LEU A 121 15.41 7.95 -12.34
N GLU A 122 15.64 8.30 -11.07
CA GLU A 122 16.86 7.96 -10.34
C GLU A 122 17.07 6.45 -10.29
N LYS A 123 16.00 5.69 -10.04
CA LYS A 123 16.06 4.23 -10.03
C LYS A 123 16.37 3.64 -11.41
N ALA A 124 15.84 4.24 -12.49
CA ALA A 124 16.15 3.83 -13.86
C ALA A 124 17.65 3.98 -14.15
N VAL A 125 18.21 5.15 -13.83
CA VAL A 125 19.64 5.45 -13.98
C VAL A 125 20.49 4.47 -13.18
N ALA A 126 20.15 4.25 -11.90
CA ALA A 126 20.86 3.29 -11.04
C ALA A 126 20.80 1.83 -11.55
N MET A 127 19.85 1.51 -12.41
CA MET A 127 19.71 0.20 -13.05
C MET A 127 20.33 0.13 -14.45
N GLY A 128 20.97 1.22 -14.92
CA GLY A 128 21.51 1.33 -16.27
C GLY A 128 20.44 1.38 -17.36
N GLN A 129 19.24 1.89 -17.03
CA GLN A 129 18.09 1.94 -17.94
C GLN A 129 17.70 3.38 -18.26
N GLY A 130 17.19 3.60 -19.47
CA GLY A 130 16.71 4.92 -19.90
C GLY A 130 15.36 5.33 -19.28
N TRP A 131 14.55 4.38 -18.81
CA TRP A 131 13.24 4.65 -18.22
C TRP A 131 12.73 3.45 -17.39
N LEU A 132 11.72 3.71 -16.54
CA LEU A 132 10.92 2.69 -15.87
C LEU A 132 9.42 2.93 -16.12
N LYS A 133 8.65 1.85 -16.26
CA LYS A 133 7.18 1.93 -16.39
C LYS A 133 6.59 2.57 -15.14
N GLY A 134 5.75 3.59 -15.33
CA GLY A 134 5.04 4.29 -14.26
C GLY A 134 5.44 5.77 -14.08
N ILE A 135 6.49 6.25 -14.75
CA ILE A 135 6.93 7.67 -14.67
C ILE A 135 5.79 8.62 -15.04
N GLY A 136 5.14 8.43 -16.20
CA GLY A 136 4.03 9.29 -16.63
C GLY A 136 2.81 9.22 -15.70
N THR A 137 2.54 8.05 -15.10
CA THR A 137 1.49 7.92 -14.08
C THR A 137 1.85 8.68 -12.82
N ALA A 138 3.09 8.55 -12.33
CA ALA A 138 3.56 9.27 -11.16
C ALA A 138 3.50 10.80 -11.35
N GLN A 139 3.84 11.31 -12.54
CA GLN A 139 3.73 12.74 -12.86
C GLN A 139 2.29 13.27 -12.75
N ARG A 140 1.29 12.52 -13.24
CA ARG A 140 -0.14 12.90 -13.15
C ARG A 140 -0.71 12.84 -11.73
N LEU A 141 -0.03 12.14 -10.81
CA LEU A 141 -0.46 11.96 -9.42
C LEU A 141 0.19 12.96 -8.45
N LEU A 142 1.16 13.76 -8.91
CA LEU A 142 1.68 14.87 -8.12
C LEU A 142 0.55 15.86 -7.84
N ARG A 143 0.36 16.24 -6.57
CA ARG A 143 -0.41 17.46 -6.26
C ARG A 143 0.39 18.64 -6.82
N PRO A 144 -0.22 19.60 -7.52
CA PRO A 144 0.43 20.89 -7.69
C PRO A 144 0.76 21.42 -6.29
N GLN A 145 2.02 21.78 -6.05
CA GLN A 145 2.35 22.56 -4.86
C GLN A 145 1.64 23.91 -5.01
N PRO A 146 0.88 24.37 -3.99
CA PRO A 146 0.46 25.76 -3.99
C PRO A 146 1.72 26.64 -4.01
N ALA A 147 1.66 27.69 -4.84
CA ALA A 147 2.72 28.69 -4.97
C ALA A 147 2.95 29.46 -3.67
#